data_AF-Q09YH3-F1
#
_entry.id   AF-Q09YH3-F1
#
_cell.length_a   1.000
_cell.length_b   1.000
_cell.length_c   1.000
_cell.angle_alpha   90.00
_cell.angle_beta   90.00
_cell.angle_gamma   90.00
#
_symmetry.space_group_name_H-M   'P 1'
#
loop_
_entity.id
_entity.type
_entity.pdbx_description
1 polymer ?
#
loop_
_entity_poly.entity_id
_entity_poly.type
_entity_poly.pdbx_seq_one_letter_code
_entity_poly.pdbx_strand_id
1 'polypeptide(L)' 'SLGTAGRVCNLTSRGMDSCEVMCCGRGYDTSHVTRMIKCGCKFHWCCAVRCQDCLEALDVHTCKAPKSADWTSPT' A
#
# COMPACT_ATOMS: atom_id res chain seq x y z
N SER A 1 2.56 -22.07 0.39
CA SER A 1 2.82 -20.60 0.42
C SER A 1 1.47 -19.89 0.46
N LEU A 2 1.35 -18.77 1.17
CA LEU A 2 0.10 -17.99 1.32
C LEU A 2 -0.28 -17.15 0.09
N GLY A 3 0.60 -17.08 -0.93
CA GLY A 3 0.36 -16.29 -2.14
C GLY A 3 0.57 -14.78 -1.92
N THR A 4 0.07 -13.97 -2.86
CA THR A 4 0.22 -12.50 -2.86
C THR A 4 -1.05 -11.74 -2.51
N ALA A 5 -2.17 -12.42 -2.22
CA ALA A 5 -3.41 -11.78 -1.80
C ALA A 5 -3.17 -10.87 -0.57
N GLY A 6 -3.72 -9.65 -0.61
CA GLY A 6 -3.57 -8.64 0.44
C GLY A 6 -2.21 -7.93 0.48
N ARG A 7 -1.23 -8.31 -0.36
CA ARG A 7 0.05 -7.59 -0.44
C ARG A 7 -0.14 -6.23 -1.13
N VAL A 8 0.54 -5.20 -0.62
CA VAL A 8 0.55 -3.87 -1.22
C VAL A 8 1.43 -3.87 -2.47
N CYS A 9 0.90 -3.38 -3.59
CA CYS A 9 1.62 -3.23 -4.85
C CYS A 9 1.76 -1.77 -5.26
N ASN A 10 2.72 -1.49 -6.14
CA ASN A 10 2.98 -0.15 -6.64
C ASN A 10 2.48 0.02 -8.07
N LEU A 11 1.49 0.89 -8.27
CA LEU A 11 0.90 1.11 -9.59
C LEU A 11 1.85 1.82 -10.56
N THR A 12 2.76 2.64 -10.05
CA THR A 12 3.70 3.42 -10.87
C THR A 12 5.00 2.67 -11.19
N SER A 13 5.28 1.59 -10.47
CA SER A 13 6.47 0.79 -10.71
C SER A 13 6.38 -0.01 -11.99
N ARG A 14 7.54 -0.22 -12.62
CA ARG A 14 7.71 -1.11 -13.78
C ARG A 14 8.44 -2.41 -13.41
N GLY A 15 8.75 -2.62 -12.13
CA GLY A 15 9.51 -3.75 -11.61
C GLY A 15 8.65 -4.88 -11.04
N MET A 16 9.26 -5.71 -10.20
CA MET A 16 8.59 -6.84 -9.53
C MET A 16 7.52 -6.39 -8.53
N ASP A 17 7.60 -5.16 -8.03
CA ASP A 17 6.62 -4.54 -7.16
C ASP A 17 5.45 -3.91 -7.91
N SER A 18 5.50 -3.89 -9.25
CA SER A 18 4.37 -3.43 -10.06
C SER A 18 3.13 -4.26 -9.76
N CYS A 19 1.95 -3.63 -9.75
CA CYS A 19 0.71 -4.33 -9.46
C CYS A 19 0.40 -5.47 -10.45
N GLU A 20 0.80 -5.32 -11.72
CA GLU A 20 0.65 -6.38 -12.72
C GLU A 20 1.46 -7.63 -12.34
N VAL A 21 2.74 -7.44 -11.97
CA VAL A 21 3.65 -8.55 -11.64
C VAL A 21 3.40 -9.09 -10.24
N MET A 22 3.35 -8.24 -9.22
CA MET A 22 3.17 -8.64 -7.83
C MET A 22 1.83 -9.37 -7.60
N CYS A 23 0.77 -8.92 -8.29
CA CYS A 23 -0.54 -9.56 -8.18
C CYS A 23 -0.73 -10.69 -9.19
N CYS A 24 0.29 -11.03 -9.97
CA CYS A 24 0.31 -12.12 -10.95
C CYS A 24 -0.87 -12.02 -11.94
N GLY A 25 -1.17 -10.81 -12.41
CA GLY A 25 -2.29 -10.55 -13.32
C GLY A 25 -3.71 -10.64 -12.71
N ARG A 26 -3.86 -10.92 -11.39
CA ARG A 26 -5.19 -10.98 -10.74
C ARG A 26 -5.85 -9.61 -10.53
N GLY A 27 -5.10 -8.53 -10.70
CA GLY A 27 -5.52 -7.18 -10.34
C GLY A 27 -5.42 -6.90 -8.83
N TYR A 28 -5.93 -5.73 -8.44
CA TYR A 28 -5.79 -5.16 -7.11
C TYR A 28 -7.04 -4.35 -6.73
N ASP A 29 -7.23 -4.13 -5.43
CA ASP A 29 -8.20 -3.21 -4.86
C ASP A 29 -7.49 -1.91 -4.44
N THR A 30 -8.18 -0.78 -4.57
CA THR A 30 -7.66 0.54 -4.17
C THR A 30 -8.43 1.03 -2.95
N SER A 31 -7.70 1.45 -1.92
CA SER A 31 -8.25 2.06 -0.71
C SER A 31 -7.69 3.45 -0.52
N HIS A 32 -8.57 4.42 -0.25
CA HIS A 32 -8.17 5.78 0.09
C HIS A 32 -7.92 5.84 1.59
N VAL A 33 -6.68 6.07 2.00
CA VAL A 33 -6.30 6.13 3.42
C VAL A 33 -5.73 7.49 3.74
N THR A 34 -5.97 7.96 4.97
CA THR A 34 -5.28 9.12 5.51
C THR A 34 -4.33 8.65 6.60
N ARG A 35 -3.07 9.06 6.54
CA ARG A 35 -2.06 8.75 7.55
C ARG A 35 -1.41 10.02 8.09
N MET A 36 -0.95 9.96 9.33
CA MET A 36 -0.11 11.00 9.91
C MET A 36 1.34 10.74 9.49
N ILE A 37 1.98 11.73 8.87
CA ILE A 37 3.40 11.71 8.51
C ILE A 37 4.14 12.84 9.22
N LYS A 38 5.46 12.68 9.36
CA LYS A 38 6.34 13.80 9.72
C LYS A 38 6.66 14.59 8.46
N CYS A 39 6.32 15.87 8.45
CA CYS A 39 6.64 16.77 7.33
C CYS A 39 7.26 18.09 7.83
N GLY A 40 7.74 18.92 6.90
CA GLY A 40 8.33 20.23 7.24
C GLY A 40 9.53 20.16 8.18
N CYS A 41 10.29 19.06 8.15
CA CYS A 41 11.39 18.81 9.06
C CYS A 41 12.52 19.85 8.90
N LYS A 42 12.99 20.41 10.01
CA LYS A 42 14.14 21.31 10.07
C LYS A 42 15.22 20.76 10.99
N PHE A 43 16.46 20.81 10.51
CA PHE A 43 17.62 20.48 11.32
C PHE A 43 18.00 21.68 12.20
N HIS A 44 18.13 21.42 13.49
CA HIS A 44 18.65 22.37 14.47
C HIS A 44 20.10 22.00 14.78
N TRP A 45 21.01 22.80 14.25
CA TRP A 45 22.44 22.70 14.55
C TRP A 45 22.64 22.90 16.06
N CYS A 46 23.22 21.92 16.74
CA CYS A 46 22.57 21.51 17.98
C CYS A 46 22.62 20.01 18.29
N CYS A 47 22.06 19.22 17.35
CA CYS A 47 21.89 17.75 17.34
C CYS A 47 20.42 17.27 17.23
N ALA A 48 19.48 18.07 16.70
CA ALA A 48 18.07 17.64 16.63
C ALA A 48 17.42 17.93 15.27
N VAL A 49 16.50 17.07 14.87
CA VAL A 49 15.54 17.33 13.77
C VAL A 49 14.18 17.53 14.40
N ARG A 50 13.52 18.65 14.08
CA ARG A 50 12.14 18.91 14.49
C ARG A 50 11.22 18.89 13.28
N CYS A 51 10.12 18.17 13.37
CA CYS A 51 9.14 18.01 12.30
C CYS A 51 7.74 18.35 12.80
N GLN A 52 6.84 18.62 11.87
CA GLN A 52 5.41 18.77 12.11
C GLN A 52 4.69 17.44 11.85
N ASP A 53 3.55 17.23 12.51
CA ASP A 53 2.62 16.16 12.17
C ASP A 53 1.64 16.64 11.10
N CYS A 54 1.60 15.93 9.98
CA CYS A 54 0.86 16.32 8.79
C CYS A 54 -0.02 15.15 8.33
N LEU A 55 -1.26 15.44 7.93
CA LEU A 55 -2.15 14.45 7.34
C LEU A 55 -1.84 14.31 5.85
N GLU A 56 -1.58 13.08 5.42
CA GLU A 56 -1.38 12.72 4.02
C GLU A 56 -2.50 11.76 3.61
N ALA A 57 -3.25 12.14 2.58
CA ALA A 57 -4.22 11.27 1.92
C ALA A 57 -3.53 10.59 0.73
N LEU A 58 -3.65 9.26 0.65
CA LEU A 58 -3.03 8.48 -0.41
C LEU A 58 -3.86 7.24 -0.75
N ASP A 59 -3.68 6.77 -1.98
CA ASP A 59 -4.27 5.53 -2.46
C ASP A 59 -3.33 4.36 -2.22
N VAL A 60 -3.82 3.34 -1.51
CA VAL A 60 -3.10 2.06 -1.30
C VAL A 60 -3.72 1.00 -2.18
N HIS A 61 -2.88 0.36 -2.99
CA HIS A 61 -3.28 -0.74 -3.87
C HIS A 61 -2.89 -2.09 -3.26
N THR A 62 -3.83 -3.03 -3.15
CA THR A 62 -3.59 -4.36 -2.57
C THR A 62 -4.04 -5.47 -3.50
N CYS A 63 -3.24 -6.52 -3.66
CA CYS A 63 -3.54 -7.60 -4.60
C CYS A 63 -4.81 -8.38 -4.22
N LYS A 64 -5.66 -8.63 -5.22
CA LYS A 64 -6.90 -9.39 -5.06
C LYS A 64 -6.65 -10.85 -4.67
N ALA A 65 -7.56 -11.38 -3.86
CA ALA A 65 -7.63 -12.81 -3.56
C ALA A 65 -7.99 -13.62 -4.83
N PRO A 66 -7.57 -14.90 -4.92
CA PRO A 66 -8.04 -15.78 -5.97
C PRO A 66 -9.56 -15.98 -5.86
N LYS A 67 -10.25 -15.96 -7.01
CA LYS A 67 -11.73 -16.09 -7.09
C LYS A 67 -12.28 -17.38 -6.48
N SER A 68 -11.46 -18.41 -6.28
CA SER A 68 -11.87 -19.69 -5.67
C SER A 68 -11.88 -19.69 -4.14
N ALA A 69 -11.61 -18.55 -3.50
CA ALA A 69 -11.71 -18.37 -2.05
C ALA A 69 -13.05 -17.77 -1.62
N ASP A 70 -14.11 -17.94 -2.41
CA ASP A 70 -15.49 -17.81 -1.93
C ASP A 70 -15.77 -18.98 -0.97
N TRP A 71 -15.38 -18.84 0.29
CA TRP A 71 -15.83 -19.73 1.38
C TRP A 71 -17.17 -19.25 1.97
N THR A 72 -18.00 -18.64 1.12
CA THR A 72 -19.38 -18.25 1.40
C THR A 72 -20.22 -18.39 0.14
N SER A 73 -20.43 -19.63 -0.31
CA SER A 73 -21.68 -19.98 -0.99
C SER A 73 -22.60 -20.61 0.05
N PRO A 74 -23.65 -19.91 0.54
CA PRO A 74 -24.80 -20.63 1.06
C PRO A 74 -25.38 -21.41 -0.11
N THR A 75 -25.56 -22.72 0.09
CA THR A 75 -26.29 -23.59 -0.83
C THR A 75 -27.71 -23.08 -1.02
#